data_AF-A0A2W6C7H1-F1
#
_entry.id   AF-A0A2W6C7H1-F1
#
_cell.length_a   1.000
_cell.length_b   1.000
_cell.length_c   1.000
_cell.angle_alpha   90.00
_cell.angle_beta   90.00
_cell.angle_gamma   90.00
#
_symmetry.space_group_name_H-M   'P 1'
#
loop_
_entity.id
_entity.type
_entity.pdbx_description
1 polymer ?
#
loop_
_entity_poly.entity_id
_entity_poly.type
_entity_poly.pdbx_seq_one_letter_code
_entity_poly.pdbx_strand_id
1 'polypeptide(L)'
;MQLHALAVDPTVSVGQQALARQATRAALGTAGLLEAQRGLSLSSVPLELGVVAPAGQGLGDLLGRLEAAPWAWRVWVATTASEGKAAPRAIAAALEALGGCDVVILARGGGAGVTTAYDSDEVATAVCRCQAPVMVAVGHTSDRSLADECAFASVATPTAVADRLSAHLEAADQALVIEARAAAAAARAVLARAGSALE
;
A
#
# COMPACT_ATOMS: atom_id res chain seq x y z
N MET A 1 51.07 -4.11 4.57
CA MET A 1 49.67 -4.13 4.11
C MET A 1 48.80 -4.54 5.29
N GLN A 2 48.26 -3.57 6.03
CA GLN A 2 47.39 -3.86 7.19
C GLN A 2 45.97 -4.12 6.68
N LEU A 3 45.49 -5.34 6.89
CA LEU A 3 44.08 -5.69 6.69
C LEU A 3 43.28 -5.18 7.90
N HIS A 4 42.53 -4.10 7.69
CA HIS A 4 41.49 -3.69 8.62
C HIS A 4 40.29 -4.62 8.42
N ALA A 5 40.13 -5.59 9.33
CA ALA A 5 38.87 -6.31 9.45
C ALA A 5 37.81 -5.34 9.96
N LEU A 6 36.86 -4.97 9.09
CA LEU A 6 35.64 -4.30 9.50
C LEU A 6 34.91 -5.22 10.46
N ALA A 7 34.80 -4.79 11.72
CA ALA A 7 33.97 -5.46 12.72
C ALA A 7 32.53 -5.44 12.22
N VAL A 8 32.08 -6.55 11.64
CA VAL A 8 30.67 -6.80 11.35
C VAL A 8 29.97 -6.96 12.69
N ASP A 9 29.06 -6.04 13.02
CA ASP A 9 28.20 -6.14 14.19
C ASP A 9 27.45 -7.50 14.14
N PRO A 10 27.69 -8.42 15.10
CA PRO A 10 27.27 -9.82 14.99
C PRO A 10 25.84 -10.06 15.50
N THR A 11 25.04 -9.03 15.72
CA THR A 11 23.82 -9.19 16.53
C THR A 11 22.73 -10.06 15.89
N VAL A 12 22.71 -10.24 14.56
CA VAL A 12 21.93 -11.30 13.87
C VAL A 12 22.65 -11.69 12.58
N SER A 13 23.00 -12.97 12.40
CA SER A 13 23.59 -13.42 11.13
C SER A 13 22.56 -13.40 10.00
N VAL A 14 22.99 -13.20 8.75
CA VAL A 14 22.11 -13.25 7.57
C VAL A 14 21.27 -14.55 7.53
N GLY A 15 21.87 -15.66 7.96
CA GLY A 15 21.17 -16.95 8.08
C GLY A 15 20.07 -16.97 9.14
N GLN A 16 20.25 -16.30 10.28
CA GLN A 16 19.22 -16.19 11.31
C GLN A 16 18.02 -15.35 10.84
N GLN A 17 18.26 -14.26 10.10
CA GLN A 17 17.18 -13.46 9.52
C GLN A 17 16.37 -14.25 8.49
N ALA A 18 17.05 -14.99 7.62
CA ALA A 18 16.39 -15.85 6.63
C ALA A 18 15.54 -16.95 7.29
N LEU A 19 16.06 -17.60 8.33
CA LEU A 19 15.32 -18.60 9.10
C LEU A 19 14.10 -18.02 9.81
N ALA A 20 14.24 -16.85 10.45
CA ALA A 20 13.14 -16.16 11.10
C ALA A 20 12.04 -15.81 10.08
N ARG A 21 12.42 -15.22 8.94
CA ARG A 21 11.50 -14.92 7.85
C ARG A 21 10.77 -16.17 7.36
N GLN A 22 11.47 -17.28 7.14
CA GLN A 22 10.87 -18.53 6.69
C GLN A 22 9.88 -19.09 7.72
N ALA A 23 10.22 -19.03 9.00
CA ALA A 23 9.34 -19.47 10.09
C ALA A 23 8.06 -18.63 10.15
N THR A 24 8.19 -17.30 10.09
CA THR A 24 7.04 -16.38 10.04
C THR A 24 6.16 -16.65 8.83
N ARG A 25 6.76 -16.76 7.64
CA ARG A 25 6.03 -17.07 6.40
C ARG A 25 5.26 -18.39 6.52
N ALA A 26 5.87 -19.43 7.08
CA ALA A 26 5.20 -20.72 7.28
C ALA A 26 4.05 -20.62 8.29
N ALA A 27 4.22 -19.88 9.38
CA ALA A 27 3.18 -19.64 10.37
C ALA A 27 1.98 -18.88 9.78
N LEU A 28 2.23 -17.81 9.03
CA LEU A 28 1.18 -17.05 8.34
C LEU A 28 0.45 -17.89 7.29
N GLY A 29 1.19 -18.75 6.56
CA GLY A 29 0.59 -19.67 5.60
C GLY A 29 -0.29 -20.72 6.28
N THR A 30 0.15 -21.28 7.40
CA THR A 30 -0.64 -22.24 8.19
C THR A 30 -1.90 -21.60 8.76
N ALA A 31 -1.84 -20.32 9.12
CA ALA A 31 -2.98 -19.53 9.59
C ALA A 31 -3.91 -19.03 8.46
N GLY A 32 -3.57 -19.26 7.18
CA GLY A 32 -4.34 -18.75 6.04
C GLY A 32 -4.29 -17.23 5.88
N LEU A 33 -3.29 -16.56 6.46
CA LEU A 33 -3.19 -15.10 6.52
C LEU A 33 -2.40 -14.49 5.37
N LEU A 34 -1.49 -15.24 4.73
CA LEU A 34 -0.64 -14.75 3.63
C LEU A 34 -1.46 -14.19 2.46
N GLU A 35 -2.61 -14.78 2.17
CA GLU A 35 -3.51 -14.40 1.08
C GLU A 35 -4.63 -13.44 1.53
N ALA A 36 -4.79 -13.17 2.84
CA ALA A 36 -5.98 -12.51 3.38
C ALA A 36 -6.27 -11.16 2.71
N GLN A 37 -5.22 -10.35 2.49
CA GLN A 37 -5.34 -9.06 1.82
C GLN A 37 -5.77 -9.18 0.35
N ARG A 38 -5.41 -10.25 -0.37
CA ARG A 38 -5.77 -10.41 -1.79
C ARG A 38 -7.26 -10.66 -2.00
N GLY A 39 -7.97 -11.08 -0.95
CA GLY A 39 -9.42 -11.21 -0.94
C GLY A 39 -10.16 -9.89 -0.71
N LEU A 40 -9.46 -8.82 -0.33
CA LEU A 40 -10.07 -7.50 -0.18
C LEU A 40 -10.32 -6.86 -1.54
N SER A 41 -11.23 -5.90 -1.57
CA SER A 41 -11.51 -5.05 -2.73
C SER A 41 -11.11 -3.61 -2.44
N LEU A 42 -10.55 -2.93 -3.44
CA LEU A 42 -10.33 -1.50 -3.36
C LEU A 42 -11.68 -0.76 -3.52
N SER A 43 -11.93 0.26 -2.69
CA SER A 43 -13.06 1.18 -2.89
C SER A 43 -13.01 1.75 -4.32
N SER A 44 -14.17 1.98 -4.95
CA SER A 44 -14.21 2.62 -6.28
C SER A 44 -13.65 4.04 -6.26
N VAL A 45 -13.74 4.72 -5.10
CA VAL A 45 -13.29 6.09 -4.91
C VAL A 45 -12.46 6.18 -3.62
N PRO A 46 -11.20 5.67 -3.61
CA PRO A 46 -10.38 5.59 -2.40
C PRO A 46 -9.69 6.94 -2.13
N LEU A 47 -10.40 7.89 -1.51
CA LEU A 47 -9.87 9.24 -1.28
C LEU A 47 -9.20 9.39 0.09
N GLU A 48 -9.46 8.50 1.04
CA GLU A 48 -8.85 8.51 2.36
C GLU A 48 -7.68 7.54 2.45
N LEU A 49 -6.46 8.08 2.51
CA LEU A 49 -5.20 7.33 2.46
C LEU A 49 -4.50 7.37 3.83
N GLY A 50 -4.14 6.21 4.36
CA GLY A 50 -3.17 6.09 5.44
C GLY A 50 -1.77 5.88 4.87
N VAL A 51 -0.76 6.58 5.37
CA VAL A 51 0.63 6.43 4.92
C VAL A 51 1.53 6.14 6.11
N VAL A 52 2.15 4.96 6.11
CA VAL A 52 3.19 4.57 7.06
C VAL A 52 4.51 4.59 6.32
N ALA A 53 5.38 5.54 6.66
CA ALA A 53 6.68 5.68 6.01
C ALA A 53 7.69 6.39 6.90
N PRO A 54 9.01 6.18 6.71
CA PRO A 54 10.02 7.06 7.27
C PRO A 54 9.94 8.48 6.72
N ALA A 55 10.33 9.45 7.53
CA ALA A 55 10.55 10.80 7.04
C ALA A 55 11.66 10.81 5.98
N GLY A 56 11.52 11.68 4.99
CA GLY A 56 12.53 11.89 3.95
C GLY A 56 11.93 11.94 2.55
N GLN A 57 12.81 11.81 1.56
CA GLN A 57 12.47 12.01 0.15
C GLN A 57 11.33 11.10 -0.34
N GLY A 58 11.35 9.81 -0.01
CA GLY A 58 10.32 8.87 -0.48
C GLY A 58 8.90 9.25 -0.05
N LEU A 59 8.75 9.75 1.18
CA LEU A 59 7.47 10.30 1.66
C LEU A 59 7.14 11.63 0.98
N GLY A 60 8.12 12.53 0.85
CA GLY A 60 7.93 13.82 0.18
C GLY A 60 7.49 13.68 -1.28
N ASP A 61 8.13 12.77 -2.03
CA ASP A 61 7.82 12.48 -3.43
C ASP A 61 6.41 11.87 -3.57
N LEU A 62 6.02 10.97 -2.67
CA LEU A 62 4.66 10.42 -2.62
C LEU A 62 3.62 11.52 -2.39
N LEU A 63 3.82 12.36 -1.37
CA LEU A 63 2.88 13.43 -1.03
C LEU A 63 2.79 14.47 -2.16
N GLY A 64 3.93 14.88 -2.72
CA GLY A 64 3.95 15.81 -3.85
C GLY A 64 3.28 15.24 -5.10
N ARG A 65 3.40 13.92 -5.33
CA ARG A 65 2.71 13.25 -6.44
C ARG A 65 1.20 13.20 -6.24
N LEU A 66 0.73 12.94 -5.01
CA LEU A 66 -0.69 12.99 -4.66
C LEU A 66 -1.24 14.41 -4.80
N GLU A 67 -0.52 15.42 -4.31
CA GLU A 67 -0.90 16.83 -4.38
C GLU A 67 -1.00 17.35 -5.82
N ALA A 68 -0.13 16.89 -6.72
CA ALA A 68 -0.16 17.26 -8.13
C ALA A 68 -1.30 16.60 -8.93
N ALA A 69 -1.92 15.55 -8.39
CA ALA A 69 -3.02 14.85 -9.05
C ALA A 69 -4.34 15.62 -8.87
N PRO A 70 -5.31 15.52 -9.81
CA PRO A 70 -6.55 16.30 -9.79
C PRO A 70 -7.60 15.78 -8.79
N TRP A 71 -7.17 15.13 -7.70
CA TRP A 71 -8.04 14.43 -6.75
C TRP A 71 -7.92 15.03 -5.35
N ALA A 72 -9.04 15.11 -4.64
CA ALA A 72 -9.10 15.64 -3.28
C ALA A 72 -8.73 14.57 -2.23
N TRP A 73 -7.46 14.17 -2.21
CA TRP A 73 -6.96 13.18 -1.25
C TRP A 73 -7.03 13.70 0.19
N ARG A 74 -7.48 12.84 1.11
CA ARG A 74 -7.30 13.01 2.56
C ARG A 74 -6.22 12.05 3.02
N VAL A 75 -5.05 12.59 3.41
CA VAL A 75 -3.88 11.78 3.71
C VAL A 75 -3.53 11.86 5.20
N TRP A 76 -3.52 10.72 5.87
CA TRP A 76 -3.08 10.55 7.25
C TRP A 76 -1.68 9.95 7.26
N VAL A 77 -0.71 10.65 7.83
CA VAL A 77 0.69 10.21 7.81
C VAL A 77 1.14 9.78 9.21
N ALA A 78 1.64 8.56 9.31
CA ALA A 78 2.32 8.03 10.48
C ALA A 78 3.80 7.80 10.15
N THR A 79 4.65 8.69 10.67
CA THR A 79 6.10 8.60 10.41
C THR A 79 6.76 7.59 11.33
N THR A 80 7.42 6.57 10.78
CA THR A 80 8.08 5.51 11.54
C THR A 80 9.52 5.28 11.07
N ALA A 81 10.43 4.92 11.97
CA ALA A 81 11.75 4.44 11.56
C ALA A 81 11.62 3.15 10.72
N SER A 82 12.45 2.97 9.69
CA SER A 82 12.52 1.74 8.88
C SER A 82 13.51 0.71 9.41
N GLU A 83 14.33 1.09 10.38
CA GLU A 83 15.44 0.27 10.88
C GLU A 83 15.54 0.37 12.41
N GLY A 84 16.25 -0.59 13.00
CA GLY A 84 16.42 -0.70 14.45
C GLY A 84 15.33 -1.55 15.11
N LYS A 85 15.61 -1.97 16.35
CA LYS A 85 14.80 -2.96 17.09
C LYS A 85 13.37 -2.50 17.38
N ALA A 86 13.12 -1.19 17.41
CA ALA A 86 11.79 -0.64 17.68
C ALA A 86 10.94 -0.45 16.41
N ALA A 87 11.54 -0.49 15.21
CA ALA A 87 10.86 -0.21 13.95
C ALA A 87 9.68 -1.16 13.67
N PRO A 88 9.81 -2.51 13.79
CA PRO A 88 8.70 -3.41 13.56
C PRO A 88 7.44 -3.07 14.36
N ARG A 89 7.61 -2.84 15.67
CA ARG A 89 6.49 -2.51 16.57
C ARG A 89 5.86 -1.16 16.25
N ALA A 90 6.66 -0.16 15.90
CA ALA A 90 6.16 1.16 15.52
C ALA A 90 5.36 1.10 14.20
N ILE A 91 5.86 0.36 13.20
CA ILE A 91 5.18 0.15 11.92
C ILE A 91 3.85 -0.60 12.14
N ALA A 92 3.86 -1.70 12.90
CA ALA A 92 2.66 -2.47 13.18
C ALA A 92 1.56 -1.63 13.88
N ALA A 93 1.94 -0.83 14.88
CA ALA A 93 1.01 0.06 15.57
C ALA A 93 0.45 1.16 14.64
N ALA A 94 1.27 1.69 13.72
CA ALA A 94 0.83 2.67 12.73
C ALA A 94 -0.15 2.07 11.71
N LEU A 95 0.10 0.83 11.25
CA LEU A 95 -0.80 0.10 10.36
C LEU A 95 -2.16 -0.15 11.03
N GLU A 96 -2.16 -0.54 12.30
CA GLU A 96 -3.39 -0.74 13.08
C GLU A 96 -4.17 0.57 13.24
N ALA A 97 -3.49 1.67 13.59
CA ALA A 97 -4.11 2.98 13.77
C ALA A 97 -4.72 3.54 12.48
N LEU A 98 -4.15 3.22 11.32
CA LEU A 98 -4.60 3.68 10.00
C LEU A 98 -5.50 2.67 9.28
N GLY A 99 -5.83 1.53 9.90
CA GLY A 99 -6.62 0.47 9.27
C GLY A 99 -8.06 0.83 8.91
N GLY A 100 -8.54 2.01 9.32
CA GLY A 100 -9.86 2.55 8.96
C GLY A 100 -9.87 3.46 7.71
N CYS A 101 -8.73 3.68 7.06
CA CYS A 101 -8.66 4.41 5.79
C CYS A 101 -9.19 3.56 4.61
N ASP A 102 -9.47 4.18 3.46
CA ASP A 102 -9.85 3.43 2.25
C ASP A 102 -8.69 2.55 1.76
N VAL A 103 -7.46 3.03 1.94
CA VAL A 103 -6.21 2.36 1.57
C VAL A 103 -5.12 2.73 2.56
N VAL A 104 -4.27 1.77 2.92
CA VAL A 104 -3.04 2.04 3.68
C VAL A 104 -1.83 1.77 2.80
N ILE A 105 -0.90 2.71 2.79
CA ILE A 105 0.35 2.67 2.04
C ILE A 105 1.48 2.44 3.03
N LEU A 106 2.17 1.31 2.92
CA LEU A 106 3.38 1.03 3.68
C LEU A 106 4.58 1.26 2.75
N ALA A 107 5.30 2.35 2.94
CA ALA A 107 6.39 2.76 2.10
C ALA A 107 7.71 2.81 2.87
N ARG A 108 8.81 2.58 2.16
CA ARG A 108 10.14 2.92 2.66
C ARG A 108 10.50 4.37 2.34
N GLY A 109 11.55 4.87 3.00
CA GLY A 109 12.21 6.11 2.60
C GLY A 109 12.97 5.97 1.26
N GLY A 110 13.39 7.11 0.69
CA GLY A 110 14.23 7.13 -0.51
C GLY A 110 15.64 6.59 -0.22
N GLY A 111 16.19 5.76 -1.11
CA GLY A 111 17.54 5.19 -1.00
C GLY A 111 17.59 3.68 -1.23
N ALA A 112 18.70 3.03 -0.83
CA ALA A 112 18.95 1.58 -0.84
C ALA A 112 18.97 1.00 0.61
N GLY A 113 18.07 1.47 1.47
CA GLY A 113 17.95 1.04 2.88
C GLY A 113 17.55 -0.41 3.06
N VAL A 114 17.71 -0.91 4.29
CA VAL A 114 17.52 -2.32 4.65
C VAL A 114 16.03 -2.66 4.79
N THR A 115 15.62 -3.85 4.35
CA THR A 115 14.21 -4.31 4.38
C THR A 115 13.86 -5.15 5.61
N THR A 116 14.80 -5.39 6.52
CA THR A 116 14.65 -6.33 7.66
C THR A 116 13.44 -6.03 8.54
N ALA A 117 13.10 -4.76 8.80
CA ALA A 117 11.92 -4.44 9.62
C ALA A 117 10.60 -4.91 8.99
N TYR A 118 10.52 -4.93 7.66
CA TYR A 118 9.34 -5.34 6.88
C TYR A 118 9.25 -6.86 6.68
N ASP A 119 10.31 -7.59 7.05
CA ASP A 119 10.33 -9.07 7.12
C ASP A 119 9.91 -9.63 8.49
N SER A 120 9.65 -8.75 9.45
CA SER A 120 9.25 -9.15 10.81
C SER A 120 7.86 -9.77 10.86
N ASP A 121 7.65 -10.62 11.86
CA ASP A 121 6.33 -11.20 12.16
C ASP A 121 5.31 -10.12 12.50
N GLU A 122 5.70 -9.13 13.29
CA GLU A 122 4.82 -8.04 13.72
C GLU A 122 4.29 -7.24 12.53
N VAL A 123 5.15 -6.88 11.58
CA VAL A 123 4.73 -6.11 10.40
C VAL A 123 3.92 -6.97 9.44
N ALA A 124 4.37 -8.19 9.14
CA ALA A 124 3.65 -9.08 8.24
C ALA A 124 2.24 -9.42 8.77
N THR A 125 2.14 -9.74 10.07
CA THR A 125 0.86 -9.99 10.73
C THR A 125 -0.04 -8.75 10.73
N ALA A 126 0.52 -7.56 10.98
CA ALA A 126 -0.25 -6.30 10.93
C ALA A 126 -0.80 -6.02 9.52
N VAL A 127 0.00 -6.26 8.47
CA VAL A 127 -0.44 -6.16 7.07
C VAL A 127 -1.57 -7.15 6.78
N CYS A 128 -1.42 -8.42 7.15
CA CYS A 128 -2.45 -9.45 6.94
C CYS A 128 -3.79 -9.10 7.62
N ARG A 129 -3.72 -8.52 8.82
CA ARG A 129 -4.90 -8.24 9.66
C ARG A 129 -5.52 -6.86 9.43
N CYS A 130 -4.85 -5.99 8.67
CA CYS A 130 -5.38 -4.67 8.35
C CYS A 130 -6.72 -4.81 7.60
N GLN A 131 -7.73 -4.04 8.02
CA GLN A 131 -9.05 -4.08 7.38
C GLN A 131 -9.04 -3.36 6.03
N ALA A 132 -8.26 -2.29 5.92
CA ALA A 132 -8.00 -1.60 4.68
C ALA A 132 -7.06 -2.41 3.77
N PRO A 133 -7.24 -2.37 2.45
CA PRO A 133 -6.24 -2.82 1.49
C PRO A 133 -4.88 -2.13 1.72
N VAL A 134 -3.83 -2.92 1.94
CA VAL A 134 -2.47 -2.43 2.17
C VAL A 134 -1.65 -2.53 0.89
N MET A 135 -1.19 -1.38 0.38
CA MET A 135 -0.23 -1.30 -0.71
C MET A 135 1.18 -1.12 -0.15
N VAL A 136 2.08 -2.06 -0.43
CA VAL A 136 3.47 -2.03 0.04
C VAL A 136 4.37 -1.51 -1.07
N ALA A 137 5.19 -0.51 -0.74
CA ALA A 137 6.17 0.13 -1.61
C ALA A 137 7.56 0.17 -0.95
N VAL A 138 8.07 -1.01 -0.60
CA VAL A 138 9.30 -1.21 0.19
C VAL A 138 10.46 -1.77 -0.64
N GLY A 139 10.22 -2.41 -1.78
CA GLY A 139 11.28 -3.11 -2.53
C GLY A 139 11.37 -2.76 -4.01
N HIS A 140 12.58 -2.83 -4.56
CA HIS A 140 12.82 -3.09 -5.98
C HIS A 140 12.59 -4.57 -6.28
N THR A 141 12.28 -4.90 -7.54
CA THR A 141 11.82 -6.23 -8.02
C THR A 141 12.61 -7.46 -7.57
N SER A 142 13.86 -7.30 -7.12
CA SER A 142 14.76 -8.38 -6.72
C SER A 142 14.63 -8.83 -5.26
N ASP A 143 14.15 -7.96 -4.34
CA ASP A 143 14.10 -8.23 -2.90
C ASP A 143 12.69 -7.94 -2.33
N ARG A 144 11.75 -8.86 -2.57
CA ARG A 144 10.41 -8.76 -1.96
C ARG A 144 10.51 -9.02 -0.46
N SER A 145 9.96 -8.14 0.36
CA SER A 145 9.79 -8.37 1.81
C SER A 145 8.63 -9.32 2.10
N LEU A 146 8.53 -9.83 3.31
CA LEU A 146 7.37 -10.60 3.76
C LEU A 146 6.10 -9.74 3.76
N ALA A 147 6.22 -8.45 4.09
CA ALA A 147 5.13 -7.49 3.91
C ALA A 147 4.64 -7.44 2.45
N ASP A 148 5.55 -7.44 1.46
CA ASP A 148 5.18 -7.50 0.03
C ASP A 148 4.44 -8.79 -0.36
N GLU A 149 4.73 -9.90 0.32
CA GLU A 149 4.03 -11.16 0.09
C GLU A 149 2.61 -11.13 0.67
N CYS A 150 2.43 -10.47 1.82
CA CYS A 150 1.17 -10.37 2.55
C CYS A 150 0.24 -9.26 2.03
N ALA A 151 0.77 -8.30 1.27
CA ALA A 151 0.06 -7.10 0.85
C ALA A 151 -1.12 -7.37 -0.11
N PHE A 152 -2.08 -6.43 -0.15
CA PHE A 152 -3.08 -6.37 -1.21
C PHE A 152 -2.40 -6.14 -2.57
N ALA A 153 -1.42 -5.25 -2.58
CA ALA A 153 -0.56 -5.03 -3.74
C ALA A 153 0.86 -4.65 -3.31
N SER A 154 1.86 -5.24 -3.97
CA SER A 154 3.25 -4.78 -3.91
C SER A 154 3.54 -3.92 -5.14
N VAL A 155 4.11 -2.74 -4.91
CA VAL A 155 4.37 -1.70 -5.90
C VAL A 155 5.83 -1.27 -5.79
N ALA A 156 6.49 -1.01 -6.91
CA ALA A 156 7.95 -0.79 -6.93
C ALA A 156 8.40 0.48 -6.20
N THR A 157 7.60 1.55 -6.21
CA THR A 157 7.96 2.84 -5.59
C THR A 157 6.76 3.49 -4.91
N PRO A 158 6.98 4.36 -3.91
CA PRO A 158 5.89 5.14 -3.30
C PRO A 158 5.14 5.97 -4.34
N THR A 159 5.84 6.63 -5.26
CA THR A 159 5.22 7.43 -6.34
C THR A 159 4.36 6.59 -7.29
N ALA A 160 4.75 5.35 -7.57
CA ALA A 160 3.94 4.44 -8.38
C ALA A 160 2.65 4.01 -7.67
N VAL A 161 2.59 4.08 -6.34
CA VAL A 161 1.34 3.89 -5.59
C VAL A 161 0.36 5.05 -5.88
N ALA A 162 0.84 6.29 -5.83
CA ALA A 162 0.02 7.46 -6.16
C ALA A 162 -0.49 7.41 -7.60
N ASP A 163 0.36 7.01 -8.55
CA ASP A 163 -0.04 6.85 -9.95
C ASP A 163 -1.13 5.77 -10.11
N ARG A 164 -0.97 4.64 -9.42
CA ARG A 164 -1.96 3.54 -9.47
C ARG A 164 -3.30 3.95 -8.88
N LEU A 165 -3.30 4.67 -7.76
CA LEU A 165 -4.53 5.16 -7.13
C LEU A 165 -5.21 6.22 -8.01
N SER A 166 -4.43 7.11 -8.62
CA SER A 166 -4.96 8.12 -9.55
C SER A 166 -5.61 7.46 -10.77
N ALA A 167 -4.95 6.47 -11.39
CA ALA A 167 -5.50 5.73 -12.51
C ALA A 167 -6.79 4.96 -12.14
N HIS A 168 -6.87 4.45 -10.91
CA HIS A 168 -8.09 3.80 -10.41
C HIS A 168 -9.27 4.79 -10.30
N LEU A 169 -9.01 5.99 -9.80
CA LEU A 169 -10.02 7.07 -9.76
C LEU A 169 -10.42 7.53 -11.17
N GLU A 170 -9.46 7.68 -12.09
CA GLU A 170 -9.74 8.03 -13.49
C GLU A 170 -10.67 7.00 -14.14
N ALA A 171 -10.43 5.71 -13.91
CA ALA A 171 -11.28 4.65 -14.43
C ALA A 171 -12.69 4.70 -13.83
N ALA A 172 -12.80 4.97 -12.53
CA ALA A 172 -14.09 5.11 -11.86
C ALA A 172 -14.89 6.32 -12.36
N ASP A 173 -14.22 7.47 -12.56
CA ASP A 173 -14.84 8.67 -13.13
C ASP A 173 -15.32 8.44 -14.57
N GLN A 174 -14.49 7.82 -15.40
CA GLN A 174 -14.87 7.48 -16.78
C GLN A 174 -16.08 6.55 -16.84
N ALA A 175 -16.13 5.53 -15.98
CA ALA A 175 -17.27 4.63 -15.89
C ALA A 175 -18.55 5.40 -15.51
N LEU A 176 -18.47 6.28 -14.51
CA LEU A 176 -19.59 7.12 -14.09
C LEU A 176 -20.10 8.04 -15.20
N VAL A 177 -19.19 8.68 -15.95
CA VAL A 177 -19.55 9.54 -17.09
C VAL A 177 -20.26 8.76 -18.19
N ILE A 178 -19.81 7.54 -18.49
CA ILE A 178 -20.44 6.67 -19.49
C ILE A 178 -21.87 6.29 -19.06
N GLU A 179 -22.03 5.85 -17.81
CA GLU A 179 -23.35 5.48 -17.27
C GLU A 179 -24.31 6.66 -17.24
N ALA A 180 -23.84 7.85 -16.82
CA ALA A 180 -24.64 9.06 -16.81
C ALA A 180 -25.12 9.47 -18.22
N ARG A 181 -24.25 9.33 -19.24
CA ARG A 181 -24.63 9.59 -20.64
C ARG A 181 -25.65 8.60 -21.15
N ALA A 182 -25.49 7.31 -20.84
CA ALA A 182 -26.45 6.28 -21.22
C ALA A 182 -27.83 6.52 -20.58
N ALA A 183 -27.86 6.85 -19.28
CA ALA A 183 -29.08 7.18 -18.56
C ALA A 183 -29.78 8.41 -19.17
N ALA A 184 -29.04 9.48 -19.48
CA ALA A 184 -29.58 10.67 -20.12
C ALA A 184 -30.17 10.39 -21.50
N ALA A 185 -29.50 9.56 -22.32
CA ALA A 185 -30.00 9.17 -23.63
C ALA A 185 -31.30 8.35 -23.53
N ALA A 186 -31.35 7.39 -22.60
CA ALA A 186 -32.54 6.60 -22.35
C ALA A 186 -33.72 7.46 -21.89
N ALA A 187 -33.48 8.40 -20.97
CA ALA A 187 -34.51 9.34 -20.50
C ALA A 187 -35.08 10.19 -21.64
N ARG A 188 -34.22 10.74 -22.52
CA ARG A 188 -34.66 11.50 -23.70
C ARG A 188 -35.51 10.66 -24.65
N ALA A 189 -35.13 9.40 -24.89
CA ALA A 189 -35.89 8.49 -25.75
C ALA A 189 -37.28 8.13 -25.16
N VAL A 190 -37.40 8.04 -23.84
CA VAL A 190 -38.70 7.85 -23.17
C VAL A 190 -39.58 9.10 -23.33
N LEU A 191 -39.03 10.29 -23.07
CA LEU A 191 -39.77 11.55 -23.21
C LEU A 191 -40.23 11.80 -24.64
N ALA A 192 -39.39 11.54 -25.63
CA ALA A 192 -39.75 11.69 -27.05
C ALA A 192 -40.93 10.79 -27.45
N ARG A 193 -40.94 9.52 -26.99
CA ARG A 193 -42.06 8.59 -27.23
C ARG A 193 -43.36 9.02 -26.55
N ALA A 194 -43.26 9.56 -25.34
CA ALA A 194 -44.43 10.06 -24.62
C ALA A 194 -45.03 11.31 -25.32
N GLY A 195 -44.18 12.21 -25.81
CA GLY A 195 -44.61 13.39 -26.58
C GLY A 195 -45.33 13.01 -27.89
N SER A 196 -44.80 12.05 -28.64
CA SER A 196 -45.42 11.58 -29.89
C SER A 196 -46.75 10.84 -29.70
N ALA A 197 -47.10 10.42 -28.48
CA ALA A 197 -48.36 9.75 -28.18
C ALA A 197 -49.48 10.72 -27.77
N LEU A 198 -49.17 12.01 -27.62
CA LEU A 198 -50.10 13.07 -27.22
C LEU A 198 -50.55 13.96 -28.40
N GLU A 199 -49.92 13.79 -29.58
CA GLU A 199 -50.29 14.42 -30.86
C GLU A 199 -51.14 13.47 -31.70
#